data_AF-A0A923M470-F1
#
_entry.id   AF-A0A923M470-F1
#
_cell.length_a   1.000
_cell.length_b   1.000
_cell.length_c   1.000
_cell.angle_alpha   90.00
_cell.angle_beta   90.00
_cell.angle_gamma   90.00
#
_symmetry.space_group_name_H-M   'P 1'
#
loop_
_entity.id
_entity.type
_entity.pdbx_description
1 polymer ?
#
loop_
_entity_poly.entity_id
_entity_poly.type
_entity_poly.pdbx_seq_one_letter_code
_entity_poly.pdbx_strand_id
1 'polypeptide(L)'
;MTTTDSKTRRASIFTRPLFVFEMANNHMGDVEHGVRIVETYAAIAAQFPEFDCAIKFQYRDLDTFVHSSAKGDHTIKLVKRFEETRLDAGQFERMRTRARQLGLLVMCTPFDEVSVERVENEGYDILKIASCSLTDWPLLERAVRTQLPLVVSTGGATKEEVDRVALFLTNREKRFALMHCVAEYPTPDDDLRLGRIAELAKAYPQAIIGYSTHEEPSATLPVMMAIATGARVFEKHIGLEAGSYKLNAYSASPEQTKAWLSAAREAVKMKGPAGWPAPSAAELASLRELRRGVWTRRAVRKGEVLSADSVEFAFPPKPGQYLANDWSKYAVFRAQRDIAPGEPVDAAAVTREDLLGQLRQIALRVDDLLRDAGVAAPPGQPLEISHHYGIAEYARTGLAMVTVVNREYCKKILVMFKGQEHPEQYHLKKEETFLMVSGELETWIDGQPRVLKRGDVLTVQREQRHRFVALTDVIFEEISTNHDKADSYYTDPAIAANTARKSFLNFWHEPRTA
;
A
#
# COMPACT_ATOMS: atom_id res chain seq x y z
N MET A 1 -3.71 4.74 -39.31
CA MET A 1 -3.48 3.87 -38.15
C MET A 1 -4.74 3.87 -37.30
N THR A 2 -5.17 2.67 -36.96
CA THR A 2 -6.49 2.26 -36.52
C THR A 2 -6.95 2.91 -35.22
N THR A 3 -8.26 3.18 -35.16
CA THR A 3 -9.10 3.46 -33.99
C THR A 3 -8.93 2.37 -32.92
N THR A 4 -7.77 2.33 -32.26
CA THR A 4 -7.70 1.79 -30.91
C THR A 4 -8.62 2.68 -30.08
N ASP A 5 -9.73 2.08 -29.65
CA ASP A 5 -10.93 2.74 -29.14
C ASP A 5 -10.55 3.85 -28.14
N SER A 6 -11.03 5.07 -28.39
CA SER A 6 -10.78 6.24 -27.53
C SER A 6 -11.10 5.96 -26.05
N LYS A 7 -12.03 5.04 -25.79
CA LYS A 7 -12.33 4.52 -24.44
C LYS A 7 -11.17 3.73 -23.84
N THR A 8 -10.55 2.82 -24.58
CA THR A 8 -9.38 2.05 -24.14
C THR A 8 -8.19 2.96 -23.86
N ARG A 9 -7.96 3.98 -24.70
CA ARG A 9 -6.91 4.99 -24.46
C ARG A 9 -7.17 5.80 -23.20
N ARG A 10 -8.42 6.21 -22.93
CA ARG A 10 -8.78 6.94 -21.69
C ARG A 10 -8.62 6.07 -20.45
N ALA A 11 -8.90 4.77 -20.56
CA ALA A 11 -8.72 3.81 -19.47
C ALA A 11 -7.23 3.61 -19.10
N SER A 12 -6.28 3.78 -20.04
CA SER A 12 -4.85 3.64 -19.74
C SER A 12 -4.20 4.90 -19.17
N ILE A 13 -4.83 6.08 -19.23
CA ILE A 13 -4.28 7.33 -18.67
C ILE A 13 -4.02 7.17 -17.17
N PHE A 14 -2.91 7.67 -16.64
CA PHE A 14 -2.46 7.43 -15.26
C PHE A 14 -2.13 5.98 -14.92
N THR A 15 -1.84 5.09 -15.88
CA THR A 15 -1.21 3.79 -15.55
C THR A 15 0.29 3.93 -15.40
N ARG A 16 0.89 4.85 -16.17
CA ARG A 16 2.31 5.21 -16.12
C ARG A 16 2.45 6.65 -15.63
N PRO A 17 3.66 7.08 -15.23
CA PRO A 17 3.91 8.49 -14.95
C PRO A 17 3.56 9.34 -16.18
N LEU A 18 2.73 10.36 -15.97
CA LEU A 18 2.28 11.27 -17.02
C LEU A 18 3.00 12.61 -16.88
N PHE A 19 3.71 13.03 -17.93
CA PHE A 19 4.37 14.33 -18.01
C PHE A 19 3.59 15.26 -18.94
N VAL A 20 3.25 16.44 -18.44
CA VAL A 20 2.40 17.42 -19.11
C VAL A 20 3.22 18.66 -19.41
N PHE A 21 3.35 18.93 -20.70
CA PHE A 21 4.01 20.09 -21.27
C PHE A 21 2.99 21.21 -21.41
N GLU A 22 2.98 22.15 -20.45
CA GLU A 22 2.03 23.25 -20.45
C GLU A 22 2.49 24.35 -21.41
N MET A 23 1.79 24.48 -22.54
CA MET A 23 2.06 25.55 -23.50
C MET A 23 1.49 26.89 -23.02
N ALA A 24 0.37 26.87 -22.30
CA ALA A 24 -0.38 28.06 -21.92
C ALA A 24 -0.57 29.00 -23.15
N ASN A 25 -0.07 30.23 -23.07
CA ASN A 25 -0.07 31.21 -24.16
C ASN A 25 1.33 31.41 -24.78
N ASN A 26 2.27 30.47 -24.60
CA ASN A 26 3.65 30.58 -25.12
C ASN A 26 3.74 30.38 -26.65
N HIS A 27 2.63 30.04 -27.31
CA HIS A 27 2.49 30.16 -28.76
C HIS A 27 2.45 31.63 -29.24
N MET A 28 2.29 32.61 -28.33
CA MET A 28 2.35 34.05 -28.63
C MET A 28 1.34 34.55 -29.68
N GLY A 29 0.21 33.84 -29.86
CA GLY A 29 -0.76 34.13 -30.93
C GLY A 29 -0.32 33.65 -32.33
N ASP A 30 0.80 32.93 -32.43
CA ASP A 30 1.37 32.42 -33.68
C ASP A 30 1.24 30.88 -33.73
N VAL A 31 0.37 30.40 -34.62
CA VAL A 31 0.11 28.96 -34.78
C VAL A 31 1.33 28.20 -35.32
N GLU A 32 2.16 28.80 -36.17
CA GLU A 32 3.37 28.15 -36.68
C GLU A 32 4.38 27.97 -35.55
N HIS A 33 4.49 28.97 -34.68
CA HIS A 33 5.31 28.87 -33.49
C HIS A 33 4.80 27.79 -32.53
N GLY A 34 3.49 27.76 -32.27
CA GLY A 34 2.85 26.72 -31.46
C GLY A 34 3.09 25.30 -32.03
N VAL A 35 3.00 25.12 -33.34
CA VAL A 35 3.34 23.85 -34.01
C VAL A 35 4.81 23.48 -33.80
N ARG A 36 5.75 24.42 -33.94
CA ARG A 36 7.19 24.17 -33.67
C ARG A 36 7.44 23.76 -32.22
N ILE A 37 6.72 24.36 -31.26
CA ILE A 37 6.76 23.94 -29.85
C ILE A 37 6.31 22.47 -29.74
N VAL A 38 5.13 22.13 -30.28
CA VAL A 38 4.61 20.74 -30.26
C VAL A 38 5.64 19.75 -30.81
N GLU A 39 6.22 20.05 -31.97
CA GLU A 39 7.21 19.17 -32.63
C GLU A 39 8.46 18.98 -31.78
N THR A 40 8.97 20.06 -31.20
CA THR A 40 10.18 20.05 -30.38
C THR A 40 9.99 19.18 -29.13
N TYR A 41 8.88 19.39 -28.40
CA TYR A 41 8.62 18.65 -27.17
C TYR A 41 8.17 17.21 -27.42
N ALA A 42 7.54 16.91 -28.56
CA ALA A 42 7.29 15.54 -28.98
C ALA A 42 8.59 14.77 -29.26
N ALA A 43 9.57 15.41 -29.92
CA ALA A 43 10.87 14.81 -30.17
C ALA A 43 11.66 14.55 -28.86
N ILE A 44 11.48 15.39 -27.84
CA ILE A 44 12.00 15.13 -26.50
C ILE A 44 11.28 13.93 -25.86
N ALA A 45 9.94 13.93 -25.84
CA ALA A 45 9.15 12.83 -25.26
C ALA A 45 9.49 11.47 -25.87
N ALA A 46 9.75 11.40 -27.17
CA ALA A 46 10.15 10.16 -27.86
C ALA A 46 11.45 9.54 -27.30
N GLN A 47 12.30 10.30 -26.62
CA GLN A 47 13.51 9.80 -25.94
C GLN A 47 13.20 9.17 -24.57
N PHE A 48 11.97 9.32 -24.07
CA PHE A 48 11.51 8.83 -22.77
C PHE A 48 10.26 7.95 -22.88
N PRO A 49 10.33 6.81 -23.61
CA PRO A 49 9.18 5.93 -23.82
C PRO A 49 8.66 5.25 -22.54
N GLU A 50 9.36 5.38 -21.41
CA GLU A 50 8.84 4.99 -20.09
C GLU A 50 7.65 5.84 -19.63
N PHE A 51 7.54 7.08 -20.11
CA PHE A 51 6.56 8.07 -19.67
C PHE A 51 5.47 8.30 -20.71
N ASP A 52 4.24 8.46 -20.23
CA ASP A 52 3.19 9.06 -21.05
C ASP A 52 3.44 10.57 -21.09
N CYS A 53 3.31 11.20 -22.26
CA CYS A 53 3.50 12.63 -22.41
C CYS A 53 2.27 13.30 -23.04
N ALA A 54 1.89 14.46 -22.52
CA ALA A 54 0.80 15.27 -23.04
C ALA A 54 1.28 16.70 -23.34
N ILE A 55 0.78 17.30 -24.42
CA ILE A 55 0.81 18.76 -24.57
C ILE A 55 -0.50 19.34 -24.01
N LYS A 56 -0.41 20.43 -23.26
CA LYS A 56 -1.59 21.10 -22.68
C LYS A 56 -1.79 22.50 -23.25
N PHE A 57 -3.04 22.77 -23.64
CA PHE A 57 -3.53 24.07 -24.10
C PHE A 57 -4.46 24.71 -23.06
N GLN A 58 -4.75 26.00 -23.22
CA GLN A 58 -5.72 26.73 -22.40
C GLN A 58 -6.82 27.31 -23.27
N TYR A 59 -8.08 27.02 -22.94
CA TYR A 59 -9.24 27.56 -23.64
C TYR A 59 -9.96 28.58 -22.78
N ARG A 60 -10.17 29.76 -23.38
CA ARG A 60 -11.05 30.82 -22.89
C ARG A 60 -11.88 31.27 -24.07
N ASP A 61 -13.19 31.25 -23.94
CA ASP A 61 -14.05 31.92 -24.90
C ASP A 61 -13.99 33.43 -24.63
N LEU A 62 -13.01 34.13 -25.22
CA LEU A 62 -12.72 35.54 -24.87
C LEU A 62 -13.92 36.48 -25.05
N ASP A 63 -14.90 36.09 -25.87
CA ASP A 63 -16.10 36.89 -26.08
C ASP A 63 -17.04 36.85 -24.88
N THR A 64 -17.06 35.76 -24.11
CA THR A 64 -17.84 35.63 -22.86
C THR A 64 -16.98 35.73 -21.59
N PHE A 65 -15.72 35.30 -21.65
CA PHE A 65 -14.79 35.27 -20.53
C PHE A 65 -14.30 36.66 -20.12
N VAL A 66 -14.01 37.53 -21.10
CA VAL A 66 -13.66 38.93 -20.81
C VAL A 66 -14.95 39.74 -20.75
N HIS A 67 -15.27 40.23 -19.55
CA HIS A 67 -16.46 41.07 -19.34
C HIS A 67 -16.44 42.28 -20.28
N SER A 68 -17.61 42.67 -20.80
CA SER A 68 -17.76 43.74 -21.80
C SER A 68 -17.14 45.07 -21.36
N SER A 69 -17.13 45.38 -20.06
CA SER A 69 -16.51 46.60 -19.52
C SER A 69 -14.98 46.61 -19.53
N ALA A 70 -14.34 45.44 -19.69
CA ALA A 70 -12.89 45.28 -19.66
C ALA A 70 -12.31 44.97 -21.05
N LYS A 71 -13.15 44.68 -22.05
CA LYS A 71 -12.69 44.39 -23.42
C LYS A 71 -11.92 45.59 -23.99
N GLY A 72 -10.73 45.34 -24.50
CA GLY A 72 -9.82 46.39 -24.98
C GLY A 72 -9.18 47.26 -23.89
N ASP A 73 -9.44 47.01 -22.59
CA ASP A 73 -8.71 47.67 -21.50
C ASP A 73 -7.34 47.01 -21.31
N HIS A 74 -6.36 47.54 -22.03
CA HIS A 74 -4.99 47.02 -22.03
C HIS A 74 -4.17 47.44 -20.80
N THR A 75 -4.76 48.20 -19.87
CA THR A 75 -4.16 48.44 -18.55
C THR A 75 -4.25 47.19 -17.67
N ILE A 76 -5.26 46.34 -17.91
CA ILE A 76 -5.37 45.02 -17.27
C ILE A 76 -4.45 44.04 -18.00
N LYS A 77 -3.29 43.77 -17.39
CA LYS A 77 -2.21 42.94 -17.97
C LYS A 77 -2.70 41.63 -18.61
N LEU A 78 -3.61 40.91 -17.95
CA LEU A 78 -4.10 39.62 -18.45
C LEU A 78 -5.10 39.76 -19.59
N VAL A 79 -5.94 40.80 -19.60
CA VAL A 79 -6.85 41.08 -20.73
C VAL A 79 -6.02 41.33 -21.99
N LYS A 80 -5.05 42.25 -21.91
CA LYS A 80 -4.11 42.53 -23.01
C LYS A 80 -3.46 41.24 -23.51
N ARG A 81 -2.87 40.44 -22.59
CA ARG A 81 -2.19 39.20 -22.96
C ARG A 81 -3.11 38.22 -23.67
N PHE A 82 -4.32 38.01 -23.15
CA PHE A 82 -5.28 37.06 -23.73
C PHE A 82 -5.76 37.49 -25.11
N GLU A 83 -6.02 38.79 -25.31
CA GLU A 83 -6.40 39.33 -26.62
C GLU A 83 -5.24 39.23 -27.63
N GLU A 84 -4.02 39.60 -27.24
CA GLU A 84 -2.83 39.54 -28.11
C GLU A 84 -2.46 38.11 -28.52
N THR A 85 -2.73 37.12 -27.68
CA THR A 85 -2.44 35.72 -27.97
C THR A 85 -3.67 34.91 -28.40
N ARG A 86 -4.76 35.56 -28.82
CA ARG A 86 -5.97 34.86 -29.27
C ARG A 86 -5.64 33.95 -30.47
N LEU A 87 -6.08 32.70 -30.40
CA LEU A 87 -6.07 31.75 -31.51
C LEU A 87 -7.50 31.28 -31.79
N ASP A 88 -7.79 31.00 -33.06
CA ASP A 88 -9.06 30.43 -33.48
C ASP A 88 -9.10 28.89 -33.34
N ALA A 89 -10.28 28.30 -33.51
CA ALA A 89 -10.49 26.86 -33.38
C ALA A 89 -9.68 26.04 -34.41
N GLY A 90 -9.51 26.53 -35.64
CA GLY A 90 -8.73 25.86 -36.69
C GLY A 90 -7.23 25.86 -36.38
N GLN A 91 -6.73 26.93 -35.77
CA GLN A 91 -5.34 27.02 -35.31
C GLN A 91 -5.05 26.05 -34.17
N PHE A 92 -5.93 25.96 -33.17
CA PHE A 92 -5.82 24.94 -32.12
C PHE A 92 -5.92 23.52 -32.69
N GLU A 93 -6.84 23.29 -33.63
CA GLU A 93 -7.01 22.01 -34.29
C GLU A 93 -5.72 21.54 -34.96
N ARG A 94 -5.04 22.46 -35.66
CA ARG A 94 -3.77 22.16 -36.32
C ARG A 94 -2.69 21.71 -35.34
N MET A 95 -2.50 22.42 -34.23
CA MET A 95 -1.52 22.05 -33.20
C MET A 95 -1.86 20.70 -32.56
N ARG A 96 -3.15 20.47 -32.28
CA ARG A 96 -3.66 19.28 -31.63
C ARG A 96 -3.55 18.03 -32.52
N THR A 97 -3.92 18.17 -33.79
CA THR A 97 -3.71 17.12 -34.80
C THR A 97 -2.23 16.79 -34.94
N ARG A 98 -1.35 17.81 -34.97
CA ARG A 98 0.09 17.57 -35.02
C ARG A 98 0.61 16.83 -33.79
N ALA A 99 0.18 17.21 -32.59
CA ALA A 99 0.56 16.55 -31.35
C ALA A 99 0.17 15.06 -31.36
N ARG A 100 -1.05 14.75 -31.82
CA ARG A 100 -1.53 13.37 -31.96
C ARG A 100 -0.72 12.56 -32.96
N GLN A 101 -0.39 13.14 -34.13
CA GLN A 101 0.44 12.46 -35.13
C GLN A 101 1.82 12.09 -34.60
N LEU A 102 2.34 12.86 -33.63
CA LEU A 102 3.64 12.63 -32.99
C LEU A 102 3.55 11.79 -31.71
N GLY A 103 2.38 11.23 -31.40
CA GLY A 103 2.18 10.31 -30.27
C GLY A 103 1.97 10.98 -28.91
N LEU A 104 1.80 12.31 -28.85
CA LEU A 104 1.45 12.99 -27.60
C LEU A 104 -0.05 12.86 -27.32
N LEU A 105 -0.39 12.74 -26.04
CA LEU A 105 -1.75 13.00 -25.56
C LEU A 105 -2.04 14.51 -25.66
N VAL A 106 -3.31 14.87 -25.79
CA VAL A 106 -3.72 16.27 -25.78
C VAL A 106 -4.60 16.57 -24.58
N MET A 107 -4.17 17.53 -23.76
CA MET A 107 -4.86 18.01 -22.57
C MET A 107 -5.32 19.46 -22.79
N CYS A 108 -6.42 19.86 -22.19
CA CYS A 108 -6.83 21.27 -22.20
C CYS A 108 -7.31 21.71 -20.82
N THR A 109 -7.01 22.96 -20.48
CA THR A 109 -7.59 23.67 -19.34
C THR A 109 -8.65 24.65 -19.85
N PRO A 110 -9.95 24.29 -19.81
CA PRO A 110 -11.02 25.26 -20.05
C PRO A 110 -11.22 26.15 -18.82
N PHE A 111 -11.53 27.42 -19.06
CA PHE A 111 -11.81 28.42 -18.01
C PHE A 111 -13.29 28.88 -17.98
N ASP A 112 -14.13 28.32 -18.85
CA ASP A 112 -15.56 28.58 -18.97
C ASP A 112 -16.29 27.34 -19.54
N GLU A 113 -17.61 27.27 -19.37
CA GLU A 113 -18.43 26.10 -19.74
C GLU A 113 -18.45 25.86 -21.25
N VAL A 114 -18.41 26.93 -22.05
CA VAL A 114 -18.32 26.87 -23.51
C VAL A 114 -17.02 26.18 -23.91
N SER A 115 -15.92 26.54 -23.25
CA SER A 115 -14.62 25.90 -23.45
C SER A 115 -14.62 24.44 -23.01
N VAL A 116 -15.34 24.05 -21.95
CA VAL A 116 -15.50 22.62 -21.60
C VAL A 116 -16.21 21.85 -22.71
N GLU A 117 -17.28 22.40 -23.27
CA GLU A 117 -18.00 21.78 -24.38
C GLU A 117 -17.11 21.62 -25.62
N ARG A 118 -16.31 22.65 -25.94
CA ARG A 118 -15.31 22.55 -27.01
C ARG A 118 -14.29 21.45 -26.77
N VAL A 119 -13.75 21.34 -25.56
CA VAL A 119 -12.78 20.30 -25.20
C VAL A 119 -13.37 18.89 -25.37
N GLU A 120 -14.63 18.70 -25.00
CA GLU A 120 -15.36 17.45 -25.19
C GLU A 120 -15.59 17.12 -26.67
N ASN A 121 -16.12 18.07 -27.44
CA ASN A 121 -16.50 17.89 -28.85
C ASN A 121 -15.30 17.76 -29.77
N GLU A 122 -14.24 18.54 -29.53
CA GLU A 122 -13.03 18.47 -30.34
C GLU A 122 -12.32 17.14 -30.07
N GLY A 123 -12.53 16.49 -28.90
CA GLY A 123 -12.02 15.15 -28.62
C GLY A 123 -10.64 15.20 -27.98
N TYR A 124 -10.48 16.01 -26.93
CA TYR A 124 -9.31 15.96 -26.07
C TYR A 124 -9.23 14.64 -25.27
N ASP A 125 -8.05 14.34 -24.74
CA ASP A 125 -7.80 13.12 -23.96
C ASP A 125 -8.04 13.35 -22.46
N ILE A 126 -7.71 14.54 -21.95
CA ILE A 126 -7.73 14.89 -20.53
C ILE A 126 -8.24 16.32 -20.37
N LEU A 127 -9.08 16.56 -19.36
CA LEU A 127 -9.55 17.89 -18.99
C LEU A 127 -8.88 18.33 -17.68
N LYS A 128 -8.23 19.49 -17.71
CA LYS A 128 -7.53 20.10 -16.58
C LYS A 128 -8.42 21.16 -15.94
N ILE A 129 -8.49 21.18 -14.61
CA ILE A 129 -9.06 22.30 -13.83
C ILE A 129 -7.89 23.07 -13.21
N ALA A 130 -7.78 24.36 -13.51
CA ALA A 130 -6.76 25.24 -12.93
C ALA A 130 -7.00 25.49 -11.44
N SER A 131 -5.97 25.85 -10.68
CA SER A 131 -6.11 26.18 -9.25
C SER A 131 -7.11 27.31 -9.00
N CYS A 132 -7.11 28.34 -9.86
CA CYS A 132 -8.06 29.45 -9.76
C CYS A 132 -9.53 29.05 -10.03
N SER A 133 -9.75 27.88 -10.62
CA SER A 133 -11.07 27.34 -10.93
C SER A 133 -11.42 26.13 -10.06
N LEU A 134 -10.63 25.82 -9.02
CA LEU A 134 -10.87 24.68 -8.13
C LEU A 134 -12.26 24.75 -7.49
N THR A 135 -12.68 25.93 -7.08
CA THR A 135 -14.00 26.18 -6.46
C THR A 135 -14.95 26.93 -7.38
N ASP A 136 -14.67 26.93 -8.68
CA ASP A 136 -15.61 27.39 -9.71
C ASP A 136 -16.65 26.30 -9.95
N TRP A 137 -17.69 26.30 -9.10
CA TRP A 137 -18.70 25.24 -9.10
C TRP A 137 -19.50 25.12 -10.40
N PRO A 138 -19.91 26.21 -11.08
CA PRO A 138 -20.51 26.11 -12.42
C PRO A 138 -19.61 25.37 -13.43
N LEU A 139 -18.32 25.73 -13.48
CA LEU A 139 -17.36 25.06 -14.34
C LEU A 139 -17.19 23.58 -13.98
N LEU A 140 -17.07 23.27 -12.68
CA LEU A 140 -16.95 21.89 -12.21
C LEU A 140 -18.18 21.04 -12.53
N GLU A 141 -19.39 21.57 -12.37
CA GLU A 141 -20.64 20.89 -12.73
C GLU A 141 -20.71 20.61 -14.24
N ARG A 142 -20.18 21.51 -15.07
CA ARG A 142 -20.06 21.24 -16.52
C ARG A 142 -18.98 20.20 -16.81
N ALA A 143 -17.82 20.28 -16.15
CA ALA A 143 -16.68 19.39 -16.36
C ALA A 143 -17.00 17.93 -16.02
N VAL A 144 -17.72 17.68 -14.93
CA VAL A 144 -18.11 16.31 -14.52
C VAL A 144 -19.18 15.69 -15.41
N ARG A 145 -19.82 16.43 -16.32
CA ARG A 145 -20.71 15.81 -17.32
C ARG A 145 -19.91 15.12 -18.44
N THR A 146 -18.65 15.49 -18.61
CA THR A 146 -17.77 14.85 -19.59
C THR A 146 -17.35 13.45 -19.15
N GLN A 147 -16.98 12.61 -20.12
CA GLN A 147 -16.38 11.30 -19.88
C GLN A 147 -14.83 11.34 -19.86
N LEU A 148 -14.26 12.54 -19.72
CA LEU A 148 -12.81 12.74 -19.70
C LEU A 148 -12.27 12.53 -18.28
N PRO A 149 -11.08 11.91 -18.13
CA PRO A 149 -10.34 11.99 -16.88
C PRO A 149 -10.04 13.45 -16.52
N LEU A 150 -10.14 13.75 -15.23
CA LEU A 150 -9.95 15.11 -14.71
C LEU A 150 -8.59 15.26 -14.02
N VAL A 151 -7.88 16.37 -14.27
CA VAL A 151 -6.64 16.73 -13.55
C VAL A 151 -6.84 18.07 -12.87
N VAL A 152 -6.91 18.09 -11.55
CA VAL A 152 -7.35 19.27 -10.77
C VAL A 152 -6.19 19.81 -9.95
N SER A 153 -5.80 21.08 -10.16
CA SER A 153 -4.74 21.69 -9.35
C SER A 153 -5.30 22.32 -8.08
N THR A 154 -4.51 22.27 -7.01
CA THR A 154 -4.93 22.66 -5.65
C THR A 154 -4.07 23.80 -5.06
N GLY A 155 -3.46 24.61 -5.92
CA GLY A 155 -2.61 25.73 -5.50
C GLY A 155 -3.42 26.80 -4.76
N GLY A 156 -2.94 27.23 -3.60
CA GLY A 156 -3.62 28.23 -2.75
C GLY A 156 -4.89 27.73 -2.03
N ALA A 157 -5.34 26.50 -2.32
CA ALA A 157 -6.58 25.96 -1.74
C ALA A 157 -6.41 25.51 -0.29
N THR A 158 -7.44 25.74 0.52
CA THR A 158 -7.50 25.18 1.89
C THR A 158 -7.77 23.68 1.85
N LYS A 159 -7.55 22.99 2.98
CA LYS A 159 -7.85 21.55 3.07
C LYS A 159 -9.34 21.29 2.82
N GLU A 160 -10.22 22.12 3.37
CA GLU A 160 -11.68 21.99 3.26
C GLU A 160 -12.15 22.17 1.81
N GLU A 161 -11.52 23.06 1.04
CA GLU A 161 -11.81 23.21 -0.39
C GLU A 161 -11.43 21.96 -1.18
N VAL A 162 -10.24 21.40 -0.92
CA VAL A 162 -9.81 20.15 -1.55
C VAL A 162 -10.71 18.98 -1.13
N ASP A 163 -11.11 18.90 0.14
CA ASP A 163 -12.03 17.87 0.66
C ASP A 163 -13.38 17.92 -0.10
N ARG A 164 -13.96 19.12 -0.26
CA ARG A 164 -15.24 19.29 -0.98
C ARG A 164 -15.13 18.85 -2.43
N VAL A 165 -14.07 19.26 -3.12
CA VAL A 165 -13.87 18.89 -4.54
C VAL A 165 -13.59 17.39 -4.68
N ALA A 166 -12.74 16.81 -3.84
CA ALA A 166 -12.45 15.38 -3.85
C ALA A 166 -13.72 14.56 -3.61
N LEU A 167 -14.55 14.93 -2.63
CA LEU A 167 -15.83 14.30 -2.36
C LEU A 167 -16.80 14.45 -3.53
N PHE A 168 -16.91 15.65 -4.10
CA PHE A 168 -17.75 15.95 -5.26
C PHE A 168 -17.42 15.07 -6.47
N LEU A 169 -16.12 14.89 -6.77
CA LEU A 169 -15.64 14.04 -7.86
C LEU A 169 -15.82 12.56 -7.57
N THR A 170 -15.56 12.14 -6.33
CA THR A 170 -15.70 10.74 -5.89
C THR A 170 -17.16 10.28 -5.97
N ASN A 171 -18.12 11.10 -5.49
CA ASN A 171 -19.55 10.78 -5.53
C ASN A 171 -20.13 10.71 -6.95
N ARG A 172 -19.38 11.19 -7.96
CA ARG A 172 -19.74 11.11 -9.39
C ARG A 172 -18.89 10.08 -10.14
N GLU A 173 -18.20 9.21 -9.39
CA GLU A 173 -17.37 8.11 -9.90
C GLU A 173 -16.35 8.59 -10.95
N LYS A 174 -15.84 9.82 -10.77
CA LYS A 174 -14.84 10.35 -11.68
C LYS A 174 -13.50 9.72 -11.41
N ARG A 175 -12.78 9.46 -12.50
CA ARG A 175 -11.35 9.20 -12.44
C ARG A 175 -10.62 10.54 -12.49
N PHE A 176 -9.93 10.89 -11.41
CA PHE A 176 -9.28 12.18 -11.30
C PHE A 176 -7.89 12.12 -10.67
N ALA A 177 -7.08 13.12 -11.00
CA ALA A 177 -5.85 13.43 -10.33
C ALA A 177 -5.96 14.75 -9.54
N LEU A 178 -5.38 14.80 -8.35
CA LEU A 178 -5.18 16.01 -7.55
C LEU A 178 -3.71 16.42 -7.64
N MET A 179 -3.45 17.63 -8.10
CA MET A 179 -2.11 18.16 -8.27
C MET A 179 -1.76 19.06 -7.08
N HIS A 180 -0.68 18.72 -6.38
CA HIS A 180 0.04 19.70 -5.57
C HIS A 180 0.58 20.79 -6.49
N CYS A 181 0.46 22.04 -6.06
CA CYS A 181 0.86 23.21 -6.83
C CYS A 181 0.99 24.41 -5.87
N VAL A 182 1.83 25.37 -6.24
CA VAL A 182 1.95 26.67 -5.58
C VAL A 182 1.71 27.75 -6.64
N ALA A 183 0.84 28.72 -6.35
CA ALA A 183 0.40 29.72 -7.33
C ALA A 183 1.31 30.97 -7.34
N GLU A 184 2.62 30.74 -7.40
CA GLU A 184 3.67 31.77 -7.41
C GLU A 184 4.58 31.54 -8.62
N TYR A 185 4.92 32.59 -9.37
CA TYR A 185 5.48 32.47 -10.73
C TYR A 185 6.73 33.34 -10.93
N PRO A 186 7.96 32.81 -10.74
CA PRO A 186 8.28 31.45 -10.31
C PRO A 186 8.09 31.25 -8.80
N THR A 187 7.93 30.00 -8.36
CA THR A 187 7.87 29.64 -6.94
C THR A 187 9.29 29.47 -6.39
N PRO A 188 9.67 30.16 -5.30
CA PRO A 188 10.94 29.94 -4.59
C PRO A 188 11.02 28.52 -3.98
N ASP A 189 12.24 27.99 -3.83
CA ASP A 189 12.46 26.63 -3.31
C ASP A 189 11.81 26.39 -1.94
N ASP A 190 11.92 27.36 -1.03
CA ASP A 190 11.35 27.30 0.33
C ASP A 190 9.82 27.21 0.33
N ASP A 191 9.17 27.66 -0.75
CA ASP A 191 7.71 27.66 -0.90
C ASP A 191 7.17 26.48 -1.71
N LEU A 192 8.03 25.63 -2.29
CA LEU A 192 7.58 24.46 -3.06
C LEU A 192 6.75 23.47 -2.23
N ARG A 193 7.00 23.37 -0.91
CA ARG A 193 6.18 22.60 0.06
C ARG A 193 5.84 21.17 -0.40
N LEU A 194 6.81 20.46 -0.98
CA LEU A 194 6.60 19.15 -1.61
C LEU A 194 6.09 18.06 -0.65
N GLY A 195 6.25 18.22 0.66
CA GLY A 195 5.65 17.33 1.67
C GLY A 195 4.12 17.22 1.55
N ARG A 196 3.45 18.23 0.99
CA ARG A 196 2.00 18.21 0.73
C ARG A 196 1.60 17.08 -0.23
N ILE A 197 2.49 16.62 -1.11
CA ILE A 197 2.22 15.49 -2.02
C ILE A 197 1.91 14.21 -1.23
N ALA A 198 2.69 13.90 -0.20
CA ALA A 198 2.47 12.73 0.64
C ALA A 198 1.17 12.86 1.46
N GLU A 199 0.88 14.06 1.97
CA GLU A 199 -0.38 14.33 2.69
C GLU A 199 -1.61 14.18 1.78
N LEU A 200 -1.54 14.65 0.52
CA LEU A 200 -2.61 14.43 -0.46
C LEU A 200 -2.81 12.93 -0.73
N ALA A 201 -1.73 12.16 -0.88
CA ALA A 201 -1.80 10.72 -1.13
C ALA A 201 -2.45 9.96 0.03
N LYS A 202 -2.15 10.37 1.27
CA LYS A 202 -2.76 9.80 2.47
C LYS A 202 -4.23 10.19 2.64
N ALA A 203 -4.57 11.45 2.37
CA ALA A 203 -5.92 11.97 2.57
C ALA A 203 -6.91 11.51 1.50
N TYR A 204 -6.46 11.27 0.27
CA TYR A 204 -7.31 10.98 -0.88
C TYR A 204 -6.83 9.73 -1.65
N PRO A 205 -6.90 8.53 -1.05
CA PRO A 205 -6.41 7.29 -1.68
C PRO A 205 -7.13 6.91 -2.98
N GLN A 206 -8.34 7.44 -3.21
CA GLN A 206 -9.10 7.27 -4.45
C GLN A 206 -8.59 8.14 -5.61
N ALA A 207 -7.76 9.15 -5.34
CA ALA A 207 -7.25 10.09 -6.33
C ALA A 207 -5.83 9.72 -6.77
N ILE A 208 -5.50 10.00 -8.04
CA ILE A 208 -4.10 10.00 -8.47
C ILE A 208 -3.45 11.30 -7.97
N ILE A 209 -2.29 11.22 -7.33
CA ILE A 209 -1.60 12.43 -6.89
C ILE A 209 -0.58 12.87 -7.93
N GLY A 210 -0.49 14.17 -8.16
CA GLY A 210 0.49 14.77 -9.06
C GLY A 210 1.13 16.05 -8.52
N TYR A 211 2.01 16.61 -9.33
CA TYR A 211 2.79 17.81 -9.05
C TYR A 211 2.77 18.73 -10.28
N SER A 212 2.15 19.90 -10.14
CA SER A 212 2.16 20.98 -11.14
C SER A 212 3.03 22.09 -10.59
N THR A 213 4.06 22.47 -11.35
CA THR A 213 5.13 23.34 -10.85
C THR A 213 5.28 24.63 -11.64
N HIS A 214 5.68 25.66 -10.90
CA HIS A 214 6.14 26.94 -11.40
C HIS A 214 7.53 27.27 -10.82
N GLU A 215 8.27 26.25 -10.39
CA GLU A 215 9.65 26.37 -9.93
C GLU A 215 10.57 26.99 -10.99
N GLU A 216 11.79 27.32 -10.57
CA GLU A 216 12.83 27.77 -11.49
C GLU A 216 12.99 26.73 -12.65
N PRO A 217 12.96 27.18 -13.92
CA PRO A 217 12.89 26.28 -15.07
C PRO A 217 13.95 25.17 -15.13
N SER A 218 15.19 25.45 -14.72
CA SER A 218 16.30 24.50 -14.73
C SER A 218 16.33 23.55 -13.53
N ALA A 219 15.51 23.78 -12.50
CA ALA A 219 15.44 22.93 -11.33
C ALA A 219 14.99 21.50 -11.70
N THR A 220 15.75 20.52 -11.21
CA THR A 220 15.52 19.09 -11.45
C THR A 220 15.30 18.30 -10.15
N LEU A 221 15.80 18.78 -9.02
CA LEU A 221 15.59 18.12 -7.72
C LEU A 221 14.10 18.02 -7.33
N PRO A 222 13.24 19.05 -7.53
CA PRO A 222 11.84 18.98 -7.11
C PRO A 222 11.05 17.83 -7.74
N VAL A 223 11.27 17.50 -9.02
CA VAL A 223 10.56 16.38 -9.67
C VAL A 223 10.95 15.04 -9.08
N MET A 224 12.24 14.88 -8.71
CA MET A 224 12.73 13.65 -8.07
C MET A 224 12.06 13.48 -6.70
N MET A 225 11.96 14.56 -5.93
CA MET A 225 11.28 14.57 -4.63
C MET A 225 9.77 14.32 -4.77
N ALA A 226 9.13 14.88 -5.79
CA ALA A 226 7.72 14.63 -6.09
C ALA A 226 7.47 13.15 -6.43
N ILE A 227 8.35 12.52 -7.22
CA ILE A 227 8.29 11.08 -7.51
C ILE A 227 8.47 10.26 -6.22
N ALA A 228 9.47 10.60 -5.41
CA ALA A 228 9.74 9.92 -4.14
C ALA A 228 8.54 9.99 -3.17
N THR A 229 7.85 11.12 -3.13
CA THR A 229 6.67 11.36 -2.26
C THR A 229 5.35 10.83 -2.83
N GLY A 230 5.36 10.25 -4.04
CA GLY A 230 4.21 9.50 -4.57
C GLY A 230 3.46 10.16 -5.71
N ALA A 231 3.93 11.30 -6.25
CA ALA A 231 3.32 11.89 -7.44
C ALA A 231 3.47 10.97 -8.67
N ARG A 232 2.47 11.01 -9.55
CA ARG A 232 2.38 10.21 -10.79
C ARG A 232 2.00 11.05 -12.01
N VAL A 233 1.60 12.30 -11.82
CA VAL A 233 1.34 13.27 -12.88
C VAL A 233 2.23 14.47 -12.62
N PHE A 234 2.90 14.98 -13.64
CA PHE A 234 3.87 16.06 -13.53
C PHE A 234 3.56 17.11 -14.59
N GLU A 235 3.45 18.38 -14.22
CA GLU A 235 3.14 19.47 -15.15
C GLU A 235 4.16 20.59 -14.99
N LYS A 236 4.78 21.01 -16.09
CA LYS A 236 5.71 22.15 -16.14
C LYS A 236 5.41 22.99 -17.39
N HIS A 237 5.46 24.32 -17.25
CA HIS A 237 5.34 25.24 -18.37
C HIS A 237 6.53 25.08 -19.32
N ILE A 238 6.28 25.13 -20.62
CA ILE A 238 7.31 24.99 -21.64
C ILE A 238 7.17 26.05 -22.74
N GLY A 239 8.23 26.26 -23.52
CA GLY A 239 8.17 27.10 -24.70
C GLY A 239 9.47 27.09 -25.49
N LEU A 240 9.50 27.84 -26.60
CA LEU A 240 10.66 27.93 -27.46
C LEU A 240 11.01 29.39 -27.71
N GLU A 241 12.26 29.78 -27.49
CA GLU A 241 12.72 31.10 -27.93
C GLU A 241 12.92 31.10 -29.44
N ALA A 242 12.38 32.10 -30.13
CA ALA A 242 12.53 32.26 -31.57
C ALA A 242 12.37 33.73 -31.98
N GLY A 243 13.42 34.33 -32.55
CA GLY A 243 13.40 35.74 -32.94
C GLY A 243 13.08 36.66 -31.76
N SER A 244 11.93 37.33 -31.80
CA SER A 244 11.44 38.22 -30.73
C SER A 244 10.73 37.49 -29.58
N TYR A 245 10.40 36.20 -29.73
CA TYR A 245 9.73 35.44 -28.67
C TYR A 245 10.72 35.04 -27.58
N LYS A 246 10.43 35.46 -26.35
CA LYS A 246 11.20 35.19 -25.13
C LYS A 246 10.39 34.37 -24.14
N LEU A 247 11.08 33.51 -23.39
CA LEU A 247 10.45 32.76 -22.31
C LEU A 247 10.20 33.63 -21.09
N ASN A 248 9.11 33.33 -20.38
CA ASN A 248 8.89 33.87 -19.05
C ASN A 248 9.76 33.13 -18.02
N ALA A 249 9.84 33.66 -16.80
CA ALA A 249 10.73 33.17 -15.75
C ALA A 249 10.40 31.78 -15.17
N TYR A 250 9.33 31.12 -15.62
CA TYR A 250 8.84 29.85 -15.10
C TYR A 250 8.54 28.81 -16.20
N SER A 251 8.91 29.10 -17.46
CA SER A 251 8.77 28.16 -18.59
C SER A 251 10.12 27.55 -18.95
N ALA A 252 10.18 26.23 -19.05
CA ALA A 252 11.39 25.49 -19.38
C ALA A 252 11.66 25.42 -20.89
N SER A 253 12.91 25.62 -21.27
CA SER A 253 13.43 25.38 -22.62
C SER A 253 13.46 23.88 -22.97
N PRO A 254 13.69 23.53 -24.24
CA PRO A 254 13.88 22.13 -24.67
C PRO A 254 14.95 21.38 -23.85
N GLU A 255 16.10 22.02 -23.60
CA GLU A 255 17.22 21.44 -22.87
C GLU A 255 16.87 21.22 -21.40
N GLN A 256 16.21 22.21 -20.77
CA GLN A 256 15.76 22.13 -19.38
C GLN A 256 14.70 21.04 -19.19
N THR A 257 13.75 20.91 -20.12
CA THR A 257 12.74 19.83 -20.06
C THR A 257 13.37 18.46 -20.27
N LYS A 258 14.38 18.32 -21.14
CA LYS A 258 15.13 17.07 -21.27
C LYS A 258 15.84 16.71 -19.97
N ALA A 259 16.48 17.67 -19.30
CA ALA A 259 17.10 17.46 -17.99
C ALA A 259 16.07 17.05 -16.92
N TRP A 260 14.89 17.68 -16.91
CA TRP A 260 13.77 17.36 -16.02
C TRP A 260 13.27 15.92 -16.19
N LEU A 261 13.09 15.45 -17.43
CA LEU A 261 12.69 14.06 -17.72
C LEU A 261 13.81 13.06 -17.39
N SER A 262 15.07 13.41 -17.63
CA SER A 262 16.22 12.59 -17.21
C SER A 262 16.28 12.41 -15.69
N ALA A 263 16.08 13.48 -14.92
CA ALA A 263 16.01 13.42 -13.47
C ALA A 263 14.84 12.55 -12.99
N ALA A 264 13.68 12.66 -13.65
CA ALA A 264 12.53 11.80 -13.36
C ALA A 264 12.82 10.31 -13.61
N ARG A 265 13.48 9.97 -14.72
CA ARG A 265 13.88 8.58 -15.04
C ARG A 265 14.77 8.01 -13.94
N GLU A 266 15.79 8.76 -13.51
CA GLU A 266 16.67 8.33 -12.43
C GLU A 266 15.92 8.17 -11.10
N ALA A 267 15.00 9.10 -10.77
CA ALA A 267 14.19 8.99 -9.57
C ALA A 267 13.28 7.75 -9.57
N VAL A 268 12.64 7.41 -10.70
CA VAL A 268 11.83 6.19 -10.82
C VAL A 268 12.70 4.94 -10.62
N LYS A 269 13.89 4.91 -11.23
CA LYS A 269 14.84 3.82 -11.08
C LYS A 269 15.31 3.65 -9.62
N MET A 270 15.64 4.75 -8.94
CA MET A 270 16.10 4.75 -7.55
C MET A 270 14.97 4.42 -6.57
N LYS A 271 13.75 4.88 -6.82
CA LYS A 271 12.58 4.60 -5.98
C LYS A 271 12.25 3.10 -5.94
N GLY A 272 12.44 2.41 -7.06
CA GLY A 272 12.15 0.98 -7.16
C GLY A 272 10.65 0.66 -7.05
N PRO A 273 10.30 -0.64 -7.02
CA PRO A 273 8.92 -1.07 -6.85
C PRO A 273 8.41 -0.82 -5.43
N ALA A 274 7.09 -0.69 -5.28
CA ALA A 274 6.46 -0.69 -3.97
C ALA A 274 6.57 -2.06 -3.29
N GLY A 275 6.55 -2.07 -1.95
CA GLY A 275 6.54 -3.29 -1.14
C GLY A 275 7.92 -3.68 -0.60
N TRP A 276 8.01 -4.91 -0.11
CA TRP A 276 9.23 -5.51 0.45
C TRP A 276 9.72 -6.63 -0.48
N PRO A 277 10.47 -6.30 -1.55
CA PRO A 277 11.01 -7.32 -2.43
C PRO A 277 11.93 -8.25 -1.64
N ALA A 278 11.99 -9.52 -2.05
CA ALA A 278 12.95 -10.45 -1.48
C ALA A 278 14.38 -9.91 -1.70
N PRO A 279 15.28 -10.04 -0.70
CA PRO A 279 16.66 -9.61 -0.85
C PRO A 279 17.34 -10.38 -1.98
N SER A 280 18.33 -9.74 -2.61
CA SER A 280 19.07 -10.38 -3.70
C SER A 280 19.94 -11.55 -3.19
N ALA A 281 20.23 -12.52 -4.04
CA ALA A 281 21.14 -13.62 -3.68
C ALA A 281 22.53 -13.11 -3.28
N ALA A 282 23.01 -12.04 -3.93
CA ALA A 282 24.29 -11.40 -3.61
C ALA A 282 24.28 -10.72 -2.23
N GLU A 283 23.18 -10.06 -1.87
CA GLU A 283 22.98 -9.48 -0.54
C GLU A 283 22.94 -10.57 0.54
N LEU A 284 22.19 -11.65 0.31
CA LEU A 284 22.13 -12.79 1.23
C LEU A 284 23.50 -13.46 1.42
N ALA A 285 24.29 -13.59 0.34
CA ALA A 285 25.65 -14.11 0.41
C ALA A 285 26.56 -13.19 1.23
N SER A 286 26.54 -11.88 0.95
CA SER A 286 27.33 -10.88 1.69
C SER A 286 26.97 -10.85 3.18
N LEU A 287 25.68 -10.91 3.50
CA LEU A 287 25.21 -11.01 4.87
C LEU A 287 25.65 -12.32 5.53
N ARG A 288 25.61 -13.44 4.81
CA ARG A 288 26.05 -14.74 5.35
C ARG A 288 27.52 -14.71 5.72
N GLU A 289 28.38 -14.12 4.89
CA GLU A 289 29.81 -14.00 5.17
C GLU A 289 30.08 -13.30 6.50
N LEU A 290 29.28 -12.30 6.86
CA LEU A 290 29.43 -11.50 8.09
C LEU A 290 28.69 -12.07 9.32
N ARG A 291 27.90 -13.15 9.17
CA ARG A 291 27.14 -13.75 10.28
C ARG A 291 28.03 -14.64 11.14
N ARG A 292 27.56 -14.97 12.34
CA ARG A 292 28.20 -15.98 13.20
C ARG A 292 27.64 -17.37 12.88
N GLY A 293 28.52 -18.36 12.76
CA GLY A 293 28.17 -19.78 12.72
C GLY A 293 27.91 -20.35 14.11
N VAL A 294 27.19 -21.48 14.18
CA VAL A 294 27.04 -22.29 15.40
C VAL A 294 28.14 -23.35 15.45
N TRP A 295 28.96 -23.32 16.50
CA TRP A 295 30.09 -24.24 16.71
C TRP A 295 29.86 -25.03 17.98
N THR A 296 30.36 -26.25 18.06
CA THR A 296 30.34 -27.01 19.32
C THR A 296 31.40 -26.48 20.28
N ARG A 297 31.03 -26.22 21.53
CA ARG A 297 31.99 -25.84 22.59
C ARG A 297 32.62 -27.07 23.26
N ARG A 298 31.88 -28.19 23.28
CA ARG A 298 32.33 -29.48 23.83
C ARG A 298 31.89 -30.63 22.92
N ALA A 299 32.36 -31.83 23.21
CA ALA A 299 31.89 -33.02 22.53
C ALA A 299 30.38 -33.23 22.78
N VAL A 300 29.65 -33.62 21.72
CA VAL A 300 28.21 -33.92 21.73
C VAL A 300 28.02 -35.34 21.20
N ARG A 301 27.27 -36.18 21.90
CA ARG A 301 27.05 -37.59 21.49
C ARG A 301 25.90 -37.72 20.51
N LYS A 302 25.91 -38.76 19.69
CA LYS A 302 24.79 -39.13 18.82
C LYS A 302 23.48 -39.23 19.64
N GLY A 303 22.44 -38.57 19.16
CA GLY A 303 21.11 -38.50 19.78
C GLY A 303 20.93 -37.39 20.82
N GLU A 304 22.03 -36.78 21.29
CA GLU A 304 22.01 -35.67 22.24
C GLU A 304 21.39 -34.42 21.61
N VAL A 305 20.58 -33.69 22.40
CA VAL A 305 20.05 -32.38 22.01
C VAL A 305 21.08 -31.32 22.39
N LEU A 306 21.44 -30.47 21.42
CA LEU A 306 22.38 -29.39 21.67
C LEU A 306 21.73 -28.36 22.62
N SER A 307 22.48 -27.91 23.61
CA SER A 307 22.10 -26.87 24.56
C SER A 307 22.96 -25.62 24.37
N ALA A 308 22.60 -24.52 25.05
CA ALA A 308 23.41 -23.30 25.06
C ALA A 308 24.84 -23.53 25.60
N ASP A 309 25.01 -24.53 26.47
CA ASP A 309 26.32 -24.89 27.04
C ASP A 309 27.15 -25.74 26.07
N SER A 310 26.51 -26.49 25.18
CA SER A 310 27.20 -27.33 24.19
C SER A 310 27.67 -26.58 22.96
N VAL A 311 27.22 -25.34 22.74
CA VAL A 311 27.54 -24.54 21.55
C VAL A 311 28.12 -23.17 21.87
N GLU A 312 28.82 -22.61 20.89
CA GLU A 312 29.23 -21.21 20.85
C GLU A 312 28.91 -20.59 19.49
N PHE A 313 28.85 -19.25 19.43
CA PHE A 313 28.52 -18.51 18.21
C PHE A 313 29.72 -17.66 17.80
N ALA A 314 30.36 -18.00 16.67
CA ALA A 314 31.59 -17.36 16.22
C ALA A 314 31.62 -17.16 14.70
N PHE A 315 32.30 -16.11 14.26
CA PHE A 315 32.58 -15.79 12.85
C PHE A 315 34.01 -16.25 12.49
N PRO A 316 34.31 -16.59 11.22
CA PRO A 316 33.38 -16.65 10.07
C PRO A 316 32.65 -18.00 9.98
N PRO A 317 31.43 -18.04 9.43
CA PRO A 317 30.71 -19.29 9.26
C PRO A 317 31.26 -20.07 8.06
N LYS A 318 31.12 -21.40 8.08
CA LYS A 318 31.43 -22.27 6.94
C LYS A 318 30.23 -22.43 6.00
N PRO A 319 30.45 -22.77 4.72
CA PRO A 319 29.37 -23.17 3.82
C PRO A 319 28.54 -24.31 4.44
N GLY A 320 27.22 -24.25 4.34
CA GLY A 320 26.31 -25.28 4.88
C GLY A 320 26.13 -25.29 6.41
N GLN A 321 26.94 -24.52 7.16
CA GLN A 321 26.79 -24.39 8.61
C GLN A 321 25.51 -23.64 8.99
N TYR A 322 24.85 -24.09 10.06
CA TYR A 322 23.81 -23.33 10.74
C TYR A 322 24.41 -22.07 11.36
N LEU A 323 23.67 -20.98 11.31
CA LEU A 323 24.08 -19.69 11.82
C LEU A 323 23.47 -19.44 13.19
N ALA A 324 24.02 -18.49 13.94
CA ALA A 324 23.41 -18.03 15.18
C ALA A 324 21.96 -17.56 14.94
N ASN A 325 21.64 -17.06 13.74
CA ASN A 325 20.29 -16.69 13.31
C ASN A 325 19.32 -17.87 13.23
N ASP A 326 19.82 -19.11 13.11
CA ASP A 326 19.01 -20.33 13.07
C ASP A 326 18.76 -20.91 14.46
N TRP A 327 19.48 -20.41 15.47
CA TRP A 327 19.40 -20.84 16.87
C TRP A 327 18.36 -20.05 17.65
N SER A 328 17.50 -20.75 18.39
CA SER A 328 16.54 -20.12 19.30
C SER A 328 16.06 -21.13 20.35
N LYS A 329 15.33 -20.65 21.37
CA LYS A 329 14.66 -21.53 22.36
C LYS A 329 13.61 -22.46 21.75
N TYR A 330 13.23 -22.25 20.49
CA TYR A 330 12.24 -23.02 19.77
C TYR A 330 12.84 -23.89 18.66
N ALA A 331 14.15 -23.74 18.40
CA ALA A 331 14.86 -24.57 17.44
C ALA A 331 15.58 -25.68 18.20
N VAL A 332 15.18 -26.93 17.98
CA VAL A 332 15.79 -28.10 18.61
C VAL A 332 16.77 -28.70 17.61
N PHE A 333 18.04 -28.77 18.00
CA PHE A 333 19.08 -29.42 17.22
C PHE A 333 19.46 -30.73 17.88
N ARG A 334 19.36 -31.85 17.18
CA ARG A 334 19.69 -33.19 17.70
C ARG A 334 20.81 -33.82 16.88
N ALA A 335 21.87 -34.26 17.56
CA ALA A 335 23.03 -34.85 16.91
C ALA A 335 22.71 -36.17 16.20
N GLN A 336 23.09 -36.29 14.93
CA GLN A 336 22.95 -37.53 14.14
C GLN A 336 24.17 -38.46 14.30
N ARG A 337 25.29 -37.90 14.75
CA ARG A 337 26.57 -38.56 15.02
C ARG A 337 27.23 -37.93 16.24
N ASP A 338 28.32 -38.53 16.71
CA ASP A 338 29.21 -37.84 17.66
C ASP A 338 29.86 -36.63 16.95
N ILE A 339 29.91 -35.49 17.65
CA ILE A 339 30.46 -34.21 17.16
C ILE A 339 31.55 -33.77 18.14
N ALA A 340 32.78 -33.54 17.67
CA ALA A 340 33.89 -33.09 18.49
C ALA A 340 33.77 -31.59 18.87
N PRO A 341 34.49 -31.10 19.90
CA PRO A 341 34.58 -29.67 20.18
C PRO A 341 35.19 -28.89 19.00
N GLY A 342 34.68 -27.68 18.74
CA GLY A 342 35.13 -26.78 17.67
C GLY A 342 34.63 -27.14 16.27
N GLU A 343 33.79 -28.16 16.13
CA GLU A 343 33.19 -28.52 14.85
C GLU A 343 32.01 -27.59 14.50
N PRO A 344 31.80 -27.29 13.20
CA PRO A 344 30.61 -26.59 12.75
C PRO A 344 29.36 -27.45 12.94
N VAL A 345 28.28 -26.85 13.43
CA VAL A 345 26.96 -27.48 13.45
C VAL A 345 26.31 -27.25 12.08
N ASP A 346 26.20 -28.29 11.27
CA ASP A 346 25.61 -28.28 9.93
C ASP A 346 24.52 -29.36 9.78
N ALA A 347 23.84 -29.38 8.63
CA ALA A 347 22.75 -30.31 8.37
C ALA A 347 23.18 -31.80 8.31
N ALA A 348 24.48 -32.09 8.17
CA ALA A 348 25.00 -33.46 8.24
C ALA A 348 25.29 -33.89 9.69
N ALA A 349 25.54 -32.94 10.58
CA ALA A 349 25.80 -33.20 11.99
C ALA A 349 24.52 -33.35 12.82
N VAL A 350 23.44 -32.63 12.48
CA VAL A 350 22.23 -32.54 13.30
C VAL A 350 20.92 -32.57 12.49
N THR A 351 19.84 -33.09 13.08
CA THR A 351 18.48 -32.71 12.67
C THR A 351 18.10 -31.40 13.34
N ARG A 352 17.34 -30.55 12.64
CA ARG A 352 16.75 -29.32 13.18
C ARG A 352 15.23 -29.43 13.15
N GLU A 353 14.59 -29.25 14.29
CA GLU A 353 13.14 -29.11 14.42
C GLU A 353 12.82 -27.64 14.78
N ASP A 354 11.95 -26.99 14.00
CA ASP A 354 11.56 -25.59 14.20
C ASP A 354 10.15 -25.51 14.79
N LEU A 355 10.08 -25.42 16.11
CA LEU A 355 8.82 -25.32 16.84
C LEU A 355 8.17 -23.94 16.65
N LEU A 356 8.96 -22.87 16.44
CA LEU A 356 8.42 -21.52 16.28
C LEU A 356 7.68 -21.38 14.95
N GLY A 357 8.20 -21.98 13.88
CA GLY A 357 7.52 -22.01 12.59
C GLY A 357 6.12 -22.62 12.70
N GLN A 358 5.99 -23.77 13.39
CA GLN A 358 4.70 -24.42 13.63
C GLN A 358 3.76 -23.55 14.48
N LEU A 359 4.27 -23.00 15.59
CA LEU A 359 3.49 -22.13 16.47
C LEU A 359 3.01 -20.86 15.74
N ARG A 360 3.84 -20.25 14.89
CA ARG A 360 3.47 -19.08 14.08
C ARG A 360 2.39 -19.41 13.05
N GLN A 361 2.48 -20.55 12.37
CA GLN A 361 1.44 -20.97 11.41
C GLN A 361 0.09 -21.19 12.09
N ILE A 362 0.09 -21.77 13.30
CA ILE A 362 -1.12 -21.88 14.12
C ILE A 362 -1.66 -20.50 14.47
N ALA A 363 -0.79 -19.59 14.97
CA ALA A 363 -1.18 -18.23 15.33
C ALA A 363 -1.78 -17.44 14.17
N LEU A 364 -1.18 -17.52 12.98
CA LEU A 364 -1.70 -16.85 11.77
C LEU A 364 -3.09 -17.36 11.42
N ARG A 365 -3.28 -18.68 11.43
CA ARG A 365 -4.59 -19.28 11.14
C ARG A 365 -5.64 -18.92 12.19
N VAL A 366 -5.25 -18.81 13.47
CA VAL A 366 -6.14 -18.32 14.54
C VAL A 366 -6.52 -16.86 14.30
N ASP A 367 -5.54 -15.99 13.99
CA ASP A 367 -5.79 -14.57 13.72
C ASP A 367 -6.70 -14.35 12.51
N ASP A 368 -6.47 -15.10 11.43
CA ASP A 368 -7.33 -15.06 10.23
C ASP A 368 -8.77 -15.50 10.55
N LEU A 369 -8.96 -16.61 11.29
CA LEU A 369 -10.31 -17.08 11.68
C LEU A 369 -11.04 -16.06 12.57
N LEU A 370 -10.37 -15.48 13.56
CA LEU A 370 -10.97 -14.46 14.42
C LEU A 370 -11.39 -13.23 13.61
N ARG A 371 -10.54 -12.80 12.68
CA ARG A 371 -10.80 -11.67 11.80
C ARG A 371 -11.98 -11.92 10.86
N ASP A 372 -12.01 -13.08 10.20
CA ASP A 372 -13.09 -13.47 9.28
C ASP A 372 -14.43 -13.58 10.00
N ALA A 373 -14.43 -13.99 11.27
CA ALA A 373 -15.61 -14.04 12.11
C ALA A 373 -15.98 -12.69 12.77
N GLY A 374 -15.16 -11.64 12.61
CA GLY A 374 -15.36 -10.34 13.26
C GLY A 374 -15.19 -10.37 14.79
N VAL A 375 -14.42 -11.33 15.31
CA VAL A 375 -14.15 -11.50 16.75
C VAL A 375 -12.87 -10.77 17.13
N ALA A 376 -12.99 -9.79 18.04
CA ALA A 376 -11.84 -9.05 18.53
C ALA A 376 -11.14 -9.78 19.68
N ALA A 377 -9.86 -10.13 19.49
CA ALA A 377 -8.99 -10.51 20.60
C ALA A 377 -8.31 -9.25 21.20
N PRO A 378 -8.29 -9.08 22.54
CA PRO A 378 -7.69 -7.90 23.14
C PRO A 378 -6.17 -7.82 22.86
N PRO A 379 -5.65 -6.65 22.46
CA PRO A 379 -4.22 -6.47 22.23
C PRO A 379 -3.38 -6.83 23.45
N GLY A 380 -2.22 -7.47 23.21
CA GLY A 380 -1.27 -7.83 24.25
C GLY A 380 -1.64 -9.06 25.08
N GLN A 381 -2.80 -9.68 24.85
CA GLN A 381 -3.11 -10.97 25.46
C GLN A 381 -2.36 -12.09 24.75
N PRO A 382 -1.67 -12.99 25.49
CA PRO A 382 -0.95 -14.08 24.88
C PRO A 382 -1.90 -15.10 24.27
N LEU A 383 -1.55 -15.63 23.10
CA LEU A 383 -2.17 -16.82 22.55
C LEU A 383 -1.58 -18.04 23.21
N GLU A 384 -2.42 -18.81 23.91
CA GLU A 384 -2.10 -20.13 24.41
C GLU A 384 -2.42 -21.17 23.34
N ILE A 385 -1.43 -21.95 22.95
CA ILE A 385 -1.55 -23.10 22.05
C ILE A 385 -1.40 -24.35 22.90
N SER A 386 -2.51 -25.04 23.15
CA SER A 386 -2.55 -26.32 23.86
C SER A 386 -2.32 -27.47 22.88
N HIS A 387 -1.28 -28.26 23.12
CA HIS A 387 -0.87 -29.42 22.33
C HIS A 387 -0.62 -30.60 23.28
N HIS A 388 -1.72 -31.22 23.72
CA HIS A 388 -1.75 -32.22 24.79
C HIS A 388 -0.72 -33.34 24.64
N TYR A 389 -0.56 -33.87 23.43
CA TYR A 389 0.38 -34.96 23.10
C TYR A 389 1.63 -34.47 22.34
N GLY A 390 1.91 -33.17 22.38
CA GLY A 390 3.02 -32.53 21.67
C GLY A 390 2.59 -31.82 20.39
N ILE A 391 3.40 -30.84 19.95
CA ILE A 391 3.04 -29.93 18.84
C ILE A 391 2.79 -30.65 17.51
N ALA A 392 3.45 -31.80 17.27
CA ALA A 392 3.22 -32.61 16.07
C ALA A 392 1.79 -33.16 16.00
N GLU A 393 1.16 -33.40 17.16
CA GLU A 393 -0.22 -33.88 17.28
C GLU A 393 -1.24 -32.73 17.36
N TYR A 394 -0.81 -31.46 17.23
CA TYR A 394 -1.70 -30.30 17.36
C TYR A 394 -2.84 -30.34 16.33
N ALA A 395 -2.58 -30.74 15.09
CA ALA A 395 -3.62 -30.84 14.06
C ALA A 395 -4.75 -31.82 14.42
N ARG A 396 -4.48 -32.80 15.30
CA ARG A 396 -5.45 -33.80 15.76
C ARG A 396 -6.03 -33.48 17.14
N THR A 397 -5.23 -32.95 18.06
CA THR A 397 -5.60 -32.84 19.49
C THR A 397 -5.42 -31.45 20.10
N GLY A 398 -5.19 -30.46 19.24
CA GLY A 398 -4.86 -29.11 19.62
C GLY A 398 -6.07 -28.23 19.92
N LEU A 399 -5.83 -27.17 20.66
CA LEU A 399 -6.75 -26.06 20.84
C LEU A 399 -5.96 -24.78 21.10
N ALA A 400 -6.38 -23.68 20.49
CA ALA A 400 -5.84 -22.36 20.77
C ALA A 400 -6.82 -21.56 21.62
N MET A 401 -6.30 -20.76 22.55
CA MET A 401 -7.14 -19.88 23.37
C MET A 401 -6.47 -18.56 23.70
N VAL A 402 -7.29 -17.53 23.85
CA VAL A 402 -6.90 -16.19 24.33
C VAL A 402 -7.66 -15.93 25.61
N THR A 403 -6.94 -15.72 26.72
CA THR A 403 -7.57 -15.31 27.98
C THR A 403 -7.84 -13.81 27.93
N VAL A 404 -9.12 -13.42 27.93
CA VAL A 404 -9.55 -12.02 27.87
C VAL A 404 -9.51 -11.40 29.26
N VAL A 405 -10.03 -12.13 30.25
CA VAL A 405 -10.00 -11.75 31.66
C VAL A 405 -9.95 -13.00 32.51
N ASN A 406 -9.22 -12.95 33.63
CA ASN A 406 -9.26 -13.96 34.68
C ASN A 406 -9.14 -13.25 36.03
N ARG A 407 -10.27 -13.06 36.71
CA ARG A 407 -10.39 -12.40 38.03
C ARG A 407 -11.26 -13.28 38.93
N GLU A 408 -12.39 -12.78 39.44
CA GLU A 408 -13.43 -13.62 40.08
C GLU A 408 -14.16 -14.50 39.07
N TYR A 409 -14.19 -14.06 37.81
CA TYR A 409 -14.68 -14.81 36.65
C TYR A 409 -13.62 -14.81 35.56
N CYS A 410 -13.72 -15.77 34.65
CA CYS A 410 -12.84 -15.90 33.50
C CYS A 410 -13.64 -15.80 32.20
N LYS A 411 -13.06 -15.11 31.21
CA LYS A 411 -13.51 -15.17 29.82
C LYS A 411 -12.34 -15.59 28.96
N LYS A 412 -12.57 -16.57 28.09
CA LYS A 412 -11.62 -16.98 27.05
C LYS A 412 -12.29 -17.03 25.69
N ILE A 413 -11.51 -16.76 24.66
CA ILE A 413 -11.87 -17.05 23.28
C ILE A 413 -11.11 -18.32 22.90
N LEU A 414 -11.81 -19.36 22.44
CA LEU A 414 -11.25 -20.64 22.05
C LEU A 414 -11.43 -20.83 20.56
N VAL A 415 -10.41 -21.41 19.93
CA VAL A 415 -10.38 -21.71 18.50
C VAL A 415 -9.92 -23.14 18.32
N MET A 416 -10.70 -23.91 17.57
CA MET A 416 -10.32 -25.23 17.09
C MET A 416 -10.48 -25.29 15.57
N PHE A 417 -9.59 -26.04 14.94
CA PHE A 417 -9.61 -26.34 13.52
C PHE A 417 -10.39 -27.62 13.27
N LYS A 418 -11.01 -27.72 12.10
CA LYS A 418 -11.76 -28.88 11.65
C LYS A 418 -10.99 -30.18 11.88
N GLY A 419 -11.63 -31.14 12.54
CA GLY A 419 -11.09 -32.46 12.85
C GLY A 419 -10.27 -32.51 14.14
N GLN A 420 -10.02 -31.39 14.82
CA GLN A 420 -9.36 -31.40 16.13
C GLN A 420 -10.29 -31.96 17.21
N GLU A 421 -9.70 -32.72 18.12
CA GLU A 421 -10.31 -33.23 19.34
C GLU A 421 -9.64 -32.61 20.57
N HIS A 422 -10.41 -31.90 21.40
CA HIS A 422 -9.96 -31.53 22.72
C HIS A 422 -10.22 -32.70 23.68
N PRO A 423 -9.20 -33.25 24.37
CA PRO A 423 -9.34 -34.42 25.22
C PRO A 423 -10.36 -34.24 26.36
N GLU A 424 -10.87 -35.36 26.86
CA GLU A 424 -11.82 -35.39 27.98
C GLU A 424 -11.19 -34.88 29.27
N GLN A 425 -11.87 -33.92 29.87
CA GLN A 425 -11.45 -33.24 31.09
C GLN A 425 -12.65 -32.94 32.00
N TYR A 426 -12.35 -32.59 33.25
CA TYR A 426 -13.33 -32.12 34.23
C TYR A 426 -12.69 -31.16 35.23
N HIS A 427 -13.54 -30.44 35.97
CA HIS A 427 -13.16 -29.46 36.97
C HIS A 427 -13.93 -29.69 38.27
N LEU A 428 -13.28 -29.55 39.43
CA LEU A 428 -13.95 -29.75 40.73
C LEU A 428 -14.57 -28.45 41.26
N LYS A 429 -13.95 -27.30 40.95
CA LYS A 429 -14.40 -25.99 41.43
C LYS A 429 -15.02 -25.15 40.31
N LYS A 430 -14.51 -25.27 39.10
CA LYS A 430 -14.91 -24.46 37.97
C LYS A 430 -16.23 -24.90 37.36
N GLU A 431 -17.11 -23.94 37.08
CA GLU A 431 -18.28 -24.10 36.20
C GLU A 431 -18.01 -23.32 34.91
N GLU A 432 -18.38 -23.90 33.77
CA GLU A 432 -18.04 -23.35 32.45
C GLU A 432 -19.28 -23.25 31.57
N THR A 433 -19.49 -22.08 30.99
CA THR A 433 -20.50 -21.85 29.95
C THR A 433 -19.79 -21.52 28.64
N PHE A 434 -20.10 -22.30 27.60
CA PHE A 434 -19.59 -22.10 26.25
C PHE A 434 -20.66 -21.47 25.37
N LEU A 435 -20.32 -20.37 24.71
CA LEU A 435 -21.14 -19.70 23.70
C LEU A 435 -20.51 -19.92 22.33
N MET A 436 -21.27 -20.50 21.40
CA MET A 436 -20.79 -20.72 20.04
C MET A 436 -20.85 -19.44 19.20
N VAL A 437 -19.69 -18.99 18.71
CA VAL A 437 -19.59 -17.77 17.88
C VAL A 437 -19.64 -18.11 16.39
N SER A 438 -18.94 -19.15 15.97
CA SER A 438 -18.93 -19.64 14.59
C SER A 438 -18.61 -21.14 14.55
N GLY A 439 -19.00 -21.81 13.46
CA GLY A 439 -18.72 -23.23 13.23
C GLY A 439 -19.68 -24.19 13.94
N GLU A 440 -19.35 -25.48 13.85
CA GLU A 440 -20.06 -26.58 14.49
C GLU A 440 -19.11 -27.39 15.38
N LEU A 441 -19.52 -27.63 16.63
CA LEU A 441 -18.75 -28.33 17.65
C LEU A 441 -19.55 -29.53 18.16
N GLU A 442 -19.02 -30.73 18.00
CA GLU A 442 -19.55 -31.90 18.71
C GLU A 442 -18.96 -31.91 20.13
N THR A 443 -19.85 -31.86 21.12
CA THR A 443 -19.51 -31.83 22.54
C THR A 443 -20.04 -33.10 23.18
N TRP A 444 -19.28 -33.68 24.11
CA TRP A 444 -19.72 -34.85 24.87
C TRP A 444 -19.75 -34.48 26.34
N ILE A 445 -20.89 -34.66 27.01
CA ILE A 445 -21.03 -34.44 28.46
C ILE A 445 -21.39 -35.77 29.10
N ASP A 446 -20.53 -36.27 29.99
CA ASP A 446 -20.67 -37.57 30.66
C ASP A 446 -20.98 -38.71 29.66
N GLY A 447 -20.30 -38.68 28.51
CA GLY A 447 -20.46 -39.66 27.43
C GLY A 447 -21.66 -39.45 26.50
N GLN A 448 -22.45 -38.38 26.67
CA GLN A 448 -23.60 -38.07 25.82
C GLN A 448 -23.24 -37.00 24.76
N PRO A 449 -23.29 -37.32 23.45
CA PRO A 449 -22.93 -36.37 22.39
C PRO A 449 -24.03 -35.34 22.12
N ARG A 450 -23.62 -34.11 21.80
CA ARG A 450 -24.47 -33.00 21.37
C ARG A 450 -23.71 -32.13 20.39
N VAL A 451 -24.33 -31.79 19.26
CA VAL A 451 -23.74 -30.85 18.29
C VAL A 451 -24.23 -29.44 18.59
N LEU A 452 -23.31 -28.53 18.83
CA LEU A 452 -23.55 -27.11 19.03
C LEU A 452 -23.24 -26.34 17.74
N LYS A 453 -24.06 -25.33 17.45
CA LYS A 453 -23.95 -24.42 16.31
C LYS A 453 -23.91 -22.99 16.78
N ARG A 454 -23.57 -22.06 15.88
CA ARG A 454 -23.56 -20.62 16.16
C ARG A 454 -24.82 -20.16 16.90
N GLY A 455 -24.61 -19.49 18.03
CA GLY A 455 -25.68 -18.98 18.91
C GLY A 455 -26.09 -19.94 20.03
N ASP A 456 -25.72 -21.23 19.95
CA ASP A 456 -25.98 -22.18 21.01
C ASP A 456 -25.13 -21.90 22.25
N VAL A 457 -25.69 -22.25 23.41
CA VAL A 457 -25.05 -22.13 24.72
C VAL A 457 -25.05 -23.48 25.41
N LEU A 458 -23.90 -23.86 25.97
CA LEU A 458 -23.73 -25.08 26.77
C LEU A 458 -23.10 -24.74 28.10
N THR A 459 -23.77 -25.07 29.20
CA THR A 459 -23.17 -25.02 30.55
C THR A 459 -22.74 -26.42 30.98
N VAL A 460 -21.47 -26.55 31.35
CA VAL A 460 -20.87 -27.73 31.96
C VAL A 460 -20.75 -27.47 33.46
N GLN A 461 -21.46 -28.28 34.25
CA GLN A 461 -21.43 -28.20 35.70
C GLN A 461 -20.13 -28.79 36.25
N ARG A 462 -19.83 -28.47 37.51
CA ARG A 462 -18.70 -29.08 38.23
C ARG A 462 -18.77 -30.61 38.17
N GLU A 463 -17.60 -31.23 38.12
CA GLU A 463 -17.38 -32.69 38.06
C GLU A 463 -17.85 -33.36 36.76
N GLN A 464 -18.61 -32.69 35.90
CA GLN A 464 -19.03 -33.25 34.62
C GLN A 464 -17.84 -33.39 33.67
N ARG A 465 -17.70 -34.58 33.10
CA ARG A 465 -16.67 -34.87 32.12
C ARG A 465 -17.10 -34.32 30.78
N HIS A 466 -16.19 -33.62 30.13
CA HIS A 466 -16.47 -33.04 28.83
C HIS A 466 -15.28 -33.14 27.87
N ARG A 467 -15.58 -33.36 26.59
CA ARG A 467 -14.63 -33.28 25.47
C ARG A 467 -15.27 -32.61 24.26
N PHE A 468 -14.43 -32.12 23.34
CA PHE A 468 -14.87 -31.40 22.16
C PHE A 468 -14.27 -32.00 20.89
N VAL A 469 -15.04 -32.04 19.81
CA VAL A 469 -14.59 -32.40 18.47
C VAL A 469 -15.08 -31.33 17.49
N ALA A 470 -14.16 -30.65 16.83
CA ALA A 470 -14.47 -29.59 15.88
C ALA A 470 -14.91 -30.19 14.54
N LEU A 471 -16.20 -30.07 14.19
CA LEU A 471 -16.73 -30.58 12.92
C LEU A 471 -16.39 -29.63 11.75
N THR A 472 -16.22 -28.35 12.06
CA THR A 472 -15.68 -27.30 11.18
C THR A 472 -14.56 -26.54 11.91
N ASP A 473 -13.92 -25.58 11.24
CA ASP A 473 -13.20 -24.54 11.97
C ASP A 473 -14.23 -23.80 12.84
N VAL A 474 -13.91 -23.58 14.11
CA VAL A 474 -14.88 -23.21 15.14
C VAL A 474 -14.29 -22.21 16.11
N ILE A 475 -15.08 -21.21 16.46
CA ILE A 475 -14.77 -20.21 17.48
C ILE A 475 -15.89 -20.25 18.52
N PHE A 476 -15.51 -20.36 19.78
CA PHE A 476 -16.44 -20.37 20.89
C PHE A 476 -15.83 -19.65 22.09
N GLU A 477 -16.67 -19.02 22.88
CA GLU A 477 -16.24 -18.30 24.08
C GLU A 477 -16.55 -19.13 25.32
N GLU A 478 -15.59 -19.21 26.23
CA GLU A 478 -15.80 -19.74 27.57
C GLU A 478 -16.04 -18.57 28.52
N ILE A 479 -17.12 -18.65 29.29
CA ILE A 479 -17.42 -17.80 30.45
C ILE A 479 -17.47 -18.73 31.65
N SER A 480 -16.64 -18.49 32.64
CA SER A 480 -16.50 -19.41 33.77
C SER A 480 -16.20 -18.68 35.07
N THR A 481 -16.30 -19.41 36.19
CA THR A 481 -15.64 -18.96 37.43
C THR A 481 -14.13 -18.86 37.21
N ASN A 482 -13.41 -18.15 38.08
CA ASN A 482 -11.97 -17.94 37.94
C ASN A 482 -11.18 -19.22 37.59
N HIS A 483 -10.24 -19.09 36.65
CA HIS A 483 -9.40 -20.21 36.23
C HIS A 483 -8.22 -20.40 37.18
N ASP A 484 -8.20 -21.54 37.88
CA ASP A 484 -7.07 -22.06 38.64
C ASP A 484 -6.42 -23.23 37.89
N LYS A 485 -5.10 -23.20 37.72
CA LYS A 485 -4.34 -24.25 37.03
C LYS A 485 -4.42 -25.60 37.75
N ALA A 486 -4.66 -25.60 39.07
CA ALA A 486 -4.75 -26.81 39.87
C ALA A 486 -6.11 -27.53 39.75
N ASP A 487 -7.10 -26.92 39.10
CA ASP A 487 -8.47 -27.46 39.02
C ASP A 487 -8.79 -28.13 37.67
N SER A 488 -7.81 -28.35 36.80
CA SER A 488 -8.01 -28.97 35.49
C SER A 488 -7.48 -30.40 35.47
N TYR A 489 -8.40 -31.37 35.34
CA TYR A 489 -8.08 -32.79 35.39
C TYR A 489 -8.41 -33.43 34.03
N TYR A 490 -7.47 -34.18 33.48
CA TYR A 490 -7.66 -34.98 32.27
C TYR A 490 -7.84 -36.45 32.64
N THR A 491 -8.70 -37.17 31.92
CA THR A 491 -8.90 -38.62 32.17
C THR A 491 -7.76 -39.47 31.62
N ASP A 492 -7.00 -38.96 30.64
CA ASP A 492 -5.75 -39.58 30.16
C ASP A 492 -4.53 -39.13 31.01
N PRO A 493 -3.86 -40.05 31.73
CA PRO A 493 -2.69 -39.73 32.54
C PRO A 493 -1.47 -39.25 31.73
N ALA A 494 -1.38 -39.58 30.43
CA ALA A 494 -0.28 -39.14 29.58
C ALA A 494 -0.24 -37.61 29.42
N ILE A 495 -1.41 -36.96 29.42
CA ILE A 495 -1.52 -35.50 29.31
C ILE A 495 -0.96 -34.83 30.58
N ALA A 496 -1.28 -35.37 31.75
CA ALA A 496 -0.77 -34.86 33.02
C ALA A 496 0.75 -35.03 33.15
N ALA A 497 1.30 -36.11 32.58
CA ALA A 497 2.74 -36.36 32.53
C ALA A 497 3.49 -35.41 31.58
N ASN A 498 2.82 -34.85 30.56
CA ASN A 498 3.41 -33.89 29.63
C ASN A 498 3.43 -32.46 30.20
N THR A 499 4.58 -32.04 30.73
CA THR A 499 4.80 -30.69 31.26
C THR A 499 4.94 -29.61 30.17
N ALA A 500 5.22 -30.00 28.93
CA ALA A 500 5.41 -29.10 27.80
C ALA A 500 4.16 -28.94 26.91
N ARG A 501 2.99 -29.42 27.36
CA ARG A 501 1.72 -29.47 26.59
C ARG A 501 1.11 -28.12 26.18
N LYS A 502 1.77 -26.99 26.51
CA LYS A 502 1.28 -25.63 26.23
C LYS A 502 2.42 -24.75 25.73
N SER A 503 2.11 -23.90 24.78
CA SER A 503 3.01 -22.84 24.31
C SER A 503 2.31 -21.50 24.29
N PHE A 504 3.04 -20.44 24.59
CA PHE A 504 2.50 -19.08 24.70
C PHE A 504 3.20 -18.15 23.71
N LEU A 505 2.41 -17.41 22.94
CA LEU A 505 2.88 -16.37 22.04
C LEU A 505 2.31 -15.02 22.49
N ASN A 506 3.18 -14.14 22.99
CA ASN A 506 2.77 -12.81 23.46
C ASN A 506 2.43 -11.85 22.31
N PHE A 507 3.02 -12.07 21.13
CA PHE A 507 2.81 -11.28 19.92
C PHE A 507 2.52 -12.23 18.77
N TRP A 508 1.25 -12.30 18.39
CA TRP A 508 0.74 -13.30 17.46
C TRP A 508 -0.23 -12.73 16.42
N HIS A 509 -0.69 -11.48 16.62
CA HIS A 509 -1.33 -10.69 15.58
C HIS A 509 -0.26 -10.14 14.64
N GLU A 510 -0.39 -10.39 13.34
CA GLU A 510 0.42 -9.66 12.36
C GLU A 510 -0.24 -8.31 12.05
N PRO A 511 0.48 -7.19 12.21
CA PRO A 511 0.04 -5.94 11.62
C PRO A 511 0.12 -6.11 10.09
N ARG A 512 -1.00 -6.37 9.43
CA ARG A 512 -1.04 -6.23 7.97
C ARG A 512 -0.92 -4.74 7.68
N THR A 513 0.12 -4.37 6.92
CA THR A 513 0.23 -3.06 6.30
C THR A 513 -1.05 -2.81 5.51
N ALA A 514 -1.76 -1.73 5.83
CA ALA A 514 -2.95 -1.28 5.12
C ALA A 514 -2.65 -0.98 3.65
#